data_AF-A0A7K0GNJ3-F1
#
_entry.id   AF-A0A7K0GNJ3-F1
#
_cell.length_a   1.000
_cell.length_b   1.000
_cell.length_c   1.000
_cell.angle_alpha   90.00
_cell.angle_beta   90.00
_cell.angle_gamma   90.00
#
_symmetry.space_group_name_H-M   'P 1'
#
loop_
_entity.id
_entity.type
_entity.pdbx_description
1 polymer ?
#
loop_
_entity_poly.entity_id
_entity_poly.type
_entity_poly.pdbx_seq_one_letter_code
_entity_poly.pdbx_strand_id
1 'polypeptide(L)'
;SLNKKESSQNNNAQSGANELPGLAAPLNDQQLGHLQQTVSELSSQQLAWVSGYLWGVSQAQPVGAAAPIAQAAAAVAAKPAGKLSVIFASQTGNAKGVAESLEAEAKALGIAVELFDASDYKGKNLAKETHVIFVASTNGEGEAPDNAIELHEFLQSKKAPKLSNLQYGVIGLGDSSYEFFCQTGKDFDNFLAKLGAKSFVDRLDCDVDYEESATEWRAKALEQVKETLSTGKEADVVQLPVGQVAAGHSQYTKQNPYTATLLTSQKITGRDSGKDVRHIEIDLDESGITYQPGDALGVWYENSSELANQILSKVGLSGIESVDVDGENLSVHSALVSKFEITTSNPQLVTQFAELSGSKKLIKMVEDKDKLREYSGNTQIVDVLAEKRTNLSANELIGLLRKLTPRLYSIASSQAEVDE
;
A
#
# COMPACT_ATOMS: atom_id res chain seq x y z
N SER A 1 -13.04 -85.88 8.71
CA SER A 1 -12.38 -85.34 9.90
C SER A 1 -12.69 -83.86 10.03
N LEU A 2 -13.48 -83.52 11.05
CA LEU A 2 -13.53 -82.27 11.83
C LEU A 2 -13.51 -80.89 11.12
N ASN A 3 -14.64 -80.18 11.31
CA ASN A 3 -14.80 -78.74 11.67
C ASN A 3 -14.19 -77.66 10.75
N LYS A 4 -14.82 -76.51 10.46
CA LYS A 4 -16.08 -75.88 10.88
C LYS A 4 -16.44 -74.77 9.86
N LYS A 5 -17.75 -74.51 9.73
CA LYS A 5 -18.39 -73.41 8.98
C LYS A 5 -18.25 -72.04 9.69
N GLU A 6 -18.66 -71.02 8.93
CA GLU A 6 -19.19 -69.68 9.30
C GLU A 6 -18.22 -68.52 9.05
N SER A 7 -18.40 -67.61 8.08
CA SER A 7 -19.54 -66.77 7.62
C SER A 7 -19.75 -65.47 8.41
N SER A 8 -19.38 -64.38 7.72
CA SER A 8 -20.18 -63.17 7.50
C SER A 8 -20.33 -62.08 8.59
N GLN A 9 -20.03 -60.86 8.11
CA GLN A 9 -20.67 -59.55 8.34
C GLN A 9 -20.08 -58.53 9.33
N ASN A 10 -19.76 -57.37 8.73
CA ASN A 10 -19.96 -55.98 9.15
C ASN A 10 -19.47 -55.50 10.53
N ASN A 11 -18.66 -54.43 10.54
CA ASN A 11 -19.13 -53.09 10.94
C ASN A 11 -18.01 -52.03 10.93
N ASN A 12 -18.41 -50.82 10.49
CA ASN A 12 -17.98 -49.48 10.92
C ASN A 12 -16.51 -49.25 11.35
N ALA A 13 -15.76 -48.55 10.50
CA ALA A 13 -14.64 -47.72 10.95
C ALA A 13 -15.13 -46.28 11.12
N GLN A 14 -15.50 -45.93 12.36
CA GLN A 14 -15.72 -44.57 12.83
C GLN A 14 -14.38 -43.91 13.18
N SER A 15 -14.24 -42.65 12.75
CA SER A 15 -13.46 -41.56 13.34
C SER A 15 -12.00 -41.83 13.74
N GLY A 16 -11.07 -41.30 12.93
CA GLY A 16 -9.69 -41.07 13.32
C GLY A 16 -9.62 -40.06 14.47
N ALA A 17 -9.29 -40.56 15.66
CA ALA A 17 -8.72 -39.74 16.72
C ALA A 17 -7.27 -39.40 16.31
N ASN A 18 -6.97 -38.10 16.26
CA ASN A 18 -5.61 -37.59 16.11
C ASN A 18 -4.76 -38.08 17.29
N GLU A 19 -4.05 -39.19 17.12
CA GLU A 19 -2.90 -39.50 17.98
C GLU A 19 -1.80 -38.47 17.68
N LEU A 20 -1.45 -37.67 18.69
CA LEU A 20 -0.29 -36.78 18.64
C LEU A 20 0.98 -37.65 18.47
N PRO A 21 1.87 -37.36 17.51
CA PRO A 21 3.16 -38.03 17.42
C PRO A 21 3.93 -37.79 18.71
N GLY A 22 4.58 -38.83 19.24
CA GLY A 22 5.38 -38.80 20.46
C GLY A 22 6.51 -37.77 20.42
N LEU A 23 6.16 -36.50 20.66
CA LEU A 23 7.06 -35.46 21.11
C LEU A 23 7.34 -35.75 22.58
N ALA A 24 8.62 -35.72 22.96
CA ALA A 24 9.10 -35.89 24.33
C ALA A 24 8.51 -34.80 25.24
N ALA A 25 7.27 -35.00 25.68
CA ALA A 25 6.60 -34.14 26.64
C ALA A 25 7.13 -34.47 28.04
N PRO A 26 7.38 -33.47 28.91
CA PRO A 26 7.84 -33.69 30.29
C PRO A 26 6.76 -34.30 31.22
N LEU A 27 5.73 -34.93 30.65
CA LEU A 27 4.57 -35.50 31.33
C LEU A 27 4.64 -37.02 31.29
N ASN A 28 4.32 -37.67 32.41
CA ASN A 28 4.19 -39.13 32.43
C ASN A 28 2.86 -39.59 31.78
N ASP A 29 2.75 -40.89 31.48
CA ASP A 29 1.61 -41.45 30.75
C ASP A 29 0.25 -41.19 31.42
N GLN A 30 0.18 -41.18 32.76
CA GLN A 30 -1.04 -40.82 33.48
C GLN A 30 -1.40 -39.34 33.32
N GLN A 31 -0.42 -38.44 33.41
CA GLN A 31 -0.61 -37.00 33.23
C GLN A 31 -1.04 -36.68 31.79
N LEU A 32 -0.45 -37.36 30.81
CA LEU A 32 -0.82 -37.21 29.41
C LEU A 32 -2.25 -37.71 29.15
N GLY A 33 -2.63 -38.86 29.72
CA GLY A 33 -4.00 -39.38 29.61
C GLY A 33 -5.06 -38.46 30.19
N HIS A 34 -4.83 -37.89 31.39
CA HIS A 34 -5.74 -36.91 31.98
C HIS A 34 -5.83 -35.62 31.16
N LEU A 35 -4.70 -35.16 30.61
CA LEU A 35 -4.67 -33.98 29.76
C LEU A 35 -5.45 -34.20 28.46
N GLN A 36 -5.26 -35.35 27.80
CA GLN A 36 -5.98 -35.70 26.56
C GLN A 36 -7.49 -35.80 26.78
N GLN A 37 -7.92 -36.45 27.87
CA GLN A 37 -9.34 -36.52 28.22
C GLN A 37 -9.93 -35.13 28.45
N THR A 38 -9.22 -34.29 29.22
CA THR A 38 -9.65 -32.91 29.47
C THR A 38 -9.73 -32.11 28.16
N VAL A 39 -8.71 -32.20 27.29
CA VAL A 39 -8.67 -31.49 26.01
C VAL A 39 -9.81 -31.91 25.08
N SER A 40 -10.20 -33.19 25.10
CA SER A 40 -11.28 -33.71 24.24
C SER A 40 -12.67 -33.16 24.58
N GLU A 41 -12.86 -32.68 25.81
CA GLU A 41 -14.13 -32.14 26.31
C GLU A 41 -14.22 -30.61 26.19
N LEU A 42 -13.15 -29.94 25.72
CA LEU A 42 -13.05 -28.48 25.66
C LEU A 42 -13.25 -27.96 24.23
N SER A 43 -13.96 -26.84 24.12
CA SER A 43 -14.02 -26.03 22.90
C SER A 43 -12.71 -25.28 22.66
N SER A 44 -12.49 -24.81 21.42
CA SER A 44 -11.30 -24.04 21.03
C SER A 44 -11.07 -22.80 21.91
N GLN A 45 -12.14 -22.15 22.37
CA GLN A 45 -12.06 -20.99 23.27
C GLN A 45 -11.63 -21.38 24.69
N GLN A 46 -12.10 -22.53 25.20
CA GLN A 46 -11.71 -23.02 26.51
C GLN A 46 -10.26 -23.52 26.51
N LEU A 47 -9.80 -24.14 25.41
CA LEU A 47 -8.40 -24.53 25.25
C LEU A 47 -7.45 -23.33 25.28
N ALA A 48 -7.82 -22.22 24.62
CA ALA A 48 -7.05 -20.98 24.66
C ALA A 48 -7.03 -20.34 26.06
N TRP A 49 -8.11 -20.48 26.84
CA TRP A 49 -8.13 -20.02 28.24
C TRP A 49 -7.24 -20.88 29.14
N VAL A 50 -7.29 -22.21 28.99
CA VAL A 50 -6.49 -23.16 29.77
C VAL A 50 -4.99 -22.98 29.51
N SER A 51 -4.58 -22.69 28.26
CA SER A 51 -3.17 -22.45 27.95
C SER A 51 -2.62 -21.20 28.67
N GLY A 52 -3.39 -20.12 28.73
CA GLY A 52 -3.05 -18.92 29.50
C GLY A 52 -3.00 -19.17 31.02
N TYR A 53 -3.95 -19.96 31.54
CA TYR A 53 -3.99 -20.34 32.96
C TYR A 53 -2.75 -21.17 33.35
N LEU A 54 -2.41 -22.20 32.59
CA LEU A 54 -1.24 -23.05 32.85
C LEU A 54 0.08 -22.27 32.75
N TRP A 55 0.17 -21.31 31.82
CA TRP A 55 1.31 -20.40 31.72
C TRP A 55 1.43 -19.52 32.98
N GLY A 56 0.33 -18.96 33.48
CA GLY A 56 0.32 -18.18 34.73
C GLY A 56 0.74 -19.00 35.96
N VAL A 57 0.29 -20.25 36.05
CA VAL A 57 0.72 -21.18 37.10
C VAL A 57 2.21 -21.50 37.01
N SER A 58 2.76 -21.62 35.79
CA SER A 58 4.19 -21.89 35.60
C SER A 58 5.12 -20.76 36.10
N GLN A 59 4.61 -19.52 36.13
CA GLN A 59 5.32 -18.33 36.62
C GLN A 59 5.24 -18.16 38.14
N ALA A 60 4.32 -18.87 38.79
CA ALA A 60 4.11 -18.82 40.23
C ALA A 60 4.94 -19.91 40.93
N GLN A 61 6.25 -19.71 41.05
CA GLN A 61 7.06 -20.51 41.97
C GLN A 61 6.94 -19.93 43.41
N PRO A 62 6.75 -20.77 44.44
CA PRO A 62 6.79 -20.33 45.82
C PRO A 62 8.24 -20.32 46.31
N VAL A 63 8.77 -19.16 46.71
CA VAL A 63 10.05 -19.11 47.42
C VAL A 63 9.92 -18.24 48.67
N GLY A 64 10.03 -18.89 49.82
CA GLY A 64 10.19 -18.24 51.12
C GLY A 64 11.62 -17.79 51.38
N ALA A 65 11.73 -16.94 52.41
CA ALA A 65 12.93 -16.40 53.08
C ALA A 65 13.63 -15.17 52.44
N ALA A 66 13.70 -14.09 53.24
CA ALA A 66 14.30 -12.77 53.03
C ALA A 66 15.83 -12.82 52.75
N ALA A 67 16.55 -11.81 52.24
CA ALA A 67 16.50 -10.35 52.46
C ALA A 67 17.27 -9.59 51.33
N PRO A 68 17.40 -8.24 51.36
CA PRO A 68 17.35 -7.34 50.19
C PRO A 68 18.70 -7.13 49.50
N ILE A 69 18.72 -6.61 48.26
CA ILE A 69 19.59 -5.53 47.72
C ILE A 69 19.18 -5.20 46.27
N ALA A 70 19.17 -3.91 45.97
CA ALA A 70 19.29 -3.24 44.67
C ALA A 70 18.15 -3.40 43.63
N GLN A 71 17.21 -2.46 43.74
CA GLN A 71 16.78 -1.56 42.65
C GLN A 71 17.45 -1.80 41.28
N ALA A 72 16.85 -2.70 40.49
CA ALA A 72 16.87 -2.60 39.04
C ALA A 72 15.45 -2.21 38.64
N ALA A 73 15.25 -0.94 38.29
CA ALA A 73 14.03 -0.49 37.66
C ALA A 73 13.86 -1.29 36.37
N ALA A 74 12.96 -2.28 36.39
CA ALA A 74 12.45 -2.86 35.17
C ALA A 74 11.81 -1.71 34.39
N ALA A 75 12.39 -1.40 33.23
CA ALA A 75 11.75 -0.53 32.26
C ALA A 75 10.42 -1.19 31.90
N VAL A 76 9.35 -0.73 32.54
CA VAL A 76 7.99 -0.99 32.08
C VAL A 76 7.92 -0.27 30.74
N ALA A 77 8.03 -1.03 29.64
CA ALA A 77 7.70 -0.51 28.34
C ALA A 77 6.23 -0.07 28.43
N ALA A 78 6.01 1.24 28.53
CA ALA A 78 4.69 1.84 28.53
C ALA A 78 4.00 1.42 27.24
N LYS A 79 2.96 0.59 27.37
CA LYS A 79 2.14 0.17 26.24
C LYS A 79 1.26 1.38 25.85
N PRO A 80 1.23 1.79 24.58
CA PRO A 80 0.50 2.98 24.15
C PRO A 80 -1.00 2.88 24.50
N ALA A 81 -1.51 3.91 25.20
CA ALA A 81 -2.88 4.03 25.71
C ALA A 81 -3.86 4.57 24.65
N GLY A 82 -3.96 3.81 23.56
CA GLY A 82 -4.89 4.05 22.46
C GLY A 82 -4.44 3.27 21.23
N LYS A 83 -5.34 3.12 20.26
CA LYS A 83 -5.05 2.47 18.98
C LYS A 83 -4.93 3.51 17.88
N LEU A 84 -4.07 3.25 16.92
CA LEU A 84 -4.02 3.95 15.65
C LEU A 84 -4.98 3.25 14.67
N SER A 85 -5.91 3.98 14.09
CA SER A 85 -6.69 3.49 12.96
C SER A 85 -6.09 4.02 11.65
N VAL A 86 -5.79 3.15 10.70
CA VAL A 86 -5.33 3.52 9.35
C VAL A 86 -6.46 3.22 8.37
N ILE A 87 -6.88 4.21 7.58
CA ILE A 87 -7.97 4.08 6.61
C ILE A 87 -7.43 4.41 5.22
N PHE A 88 -7.55 3.48 4.27
CA PHE A 88 -7.08 3.70 2.91
C PHE A 88 -8.24 3.89 1.91
N ALA A 89 -8.08 4.86 1.02
CA ALA A 89 -8.92 5.09 -0.15
C ALA A 89 -8.06 4.84 -1.39
N SER A 90 -8.35 3.78 -2.15
CA SER A 90 -7.49 3.35 -3.25
C SER A 90 -8.26 2.69 -4.38
N GLN A 91 -7.97 3.10 -5.62
CA GLN A 91 -8.50 2.45 -6.83
C GLN A 91 -7.58 1.34 -7.33
N THR A 92 -6.29 1.66 -7.50
CA THR A 92 -5.30 0.78 -8.14
C THR A 92 -4.31 0.16 -7.14
N GLY A 93 -4.57 0.30 -5.84
CA GLY A 93 -3.79 -0.32 -4.77
C GLY A 93 -2.59 0.49 -4.24
N ASN A 94 -2.20 1.62 -4.85
CA ASN A 94 -1.05 2.41 -4.38
C ASN A 94 -1.22 2.91 -2.93
N ALA A 95 -2.36 3.56 -2.65
CA ALA A 95 -2.67 4.04 -1.31
C ALA A 95 -2.86 2.89 -0.30
N LYS A 96 -3.39 1.75 -0.75
CA LYS A 96 -3.46 0.52 0.05
C LYS A 96 -2.06 0.04 0.45
N GLY A 97 -1.12 -0.05 -0.49
CA GLY A 97 0.25 -0.49 -0.20
C GLY A 97 1.00 0.46 0.76
N VAL A 98 0.78 1.77 0.66
CA VAL A 98 1.31 2.74 1.63
C VAL A 98 0.71 2.54 3.02
N ALA A 99 -0.60 2.26 3.11
CA ALA A 99 -1.29 2.01 4.35
C ALA A 99 -0.88 0.67 5.02
N GLU A 100 -0.66 -0.38 4.23
CA GLU A 100 -0.12 -1.66 4.70
C GLU A 100 1.31 -1.50 5.24
N SER A 101 2.14 -0.71 4.55
CA SER A 101 3.50 -0.39 5.02
C SER A 101 3.45 0.38 6.34
N LEU A 102 2.55 1.37 6.47
CA LEU A 102 2.33 2.11 7.71
C LEU A 102 1.89 1.19 8.86
N GLU A 103 1.00 0.22 8.59
CA GLU A 103 0.54 -0.75 9.58
C GLU A 103 1.70 -1.64 10.07
N ALA A 104 2.51 -2.16 9.15
CA ALA A 104 3.66 -3.00 9.48
C ALA A 104 4.71 -2.23 10.31
N GLU A 105 5.03 -1.01 9.91
CA GLU A 105 5.95 -0.12 10.62
C GLU A 105 5.41 0.21 12.04
N ALA A 106 4.11 0.51 12.17
CA ALA A 106 3.48 0.76 13.47
C ALA A 106 3.55 -0.47 14.40
N LYS A 107 3.25 -1.67 13.88
CA LYS A 107 3.36 -2.94 14.62
C LYS A 107 4.80 -3.19 15.09
N ALA A 108 5.79 -2.94 14.24
CA ALA A 108 7.20 -3.08 14.58
C ALA A 108 7.64 -2.13 15.71
N LEU A 109 7.00 -0.96 15.82
CA LEU A 109 7.22 0.01 16.91
C LEU A 109 6.41 -0.27 18.18
N GLY A 110 5.60 -1.35 18.21
CA GLY A 110 4.75 -1.72 19.34
C GLY A 110 3.48 -0.87 19.49
N ILE A 111 3.10 -0.13 18.44
CA ILE A 111 1.87 0.66 18.40
C ILE A 111 0.70 -0.26 18.05
N ALA A 112 -0.35 -0.25 18.87
CA ALA A 112 -1.59 -0.95 18.52
C ALA A 112 -2.23 -0.26 17.31
N VAL A 113 -2.38 -0.98 16.20
CA VAL A 113 -2.88 -0.45 14.93
C VAL A 113 -3.93 -1.36 14.32
N GLU A 114 -4.94 -0.76 13.69
CA GLU A 114 -5.95 -1.45 12.86
C GLU A 114 -6.01 -0.78 11.49
N LEU A 115 -5.97 -1.59 10.42
CA LEU A 115 -6.07 -1.15 9.04
C LEU A 115 -7.49 -1.39 8.50
N PHE A 116 -8.05 -0.40 7.81
CA PHE A 116 -9.39 -0.45 7.23
C PHE A 116 -9.38 -0.04 5.76
N ASP A 117 -10.11 -0.79 4.94
CA ASP A 117 -10.63 -0.27 3.68
C ASP A 117 -11.68 0.80 3.99
N ALA A 118 -11.66 1.92 3.25
CA ALA A 118 -12.64 2.99 3.41
C ALA A 118 -14.09 2.50 3.23
N SER A 119 -14.34 1.45 2.42
CA SER A 119 -15.70 0.93 2.20
C SER A 119 -16.23 0.18 3.42
N ASP A 120 -15.33 -0.40 4.21
CA ASP A 120 -15.65 -1.14 5.43
C ASP A 120 -15.72 -0.23 6.66
N TYR A 121 -15.23 1.01 6.55
CA TYR A 121 -15.14 1.94 7.66
C TYR A 121 -16.39 2.83 7.79
N LYS A 122 -17.15 2.62 8.88
CA LYS A 122 -18.30 3.46 9.20
C LYS A 122 -17.84 4.80 9.79
N GLY A 123 -17.96 5.90 9.05
CA GLY A 123 -17.49 7.23 9.49
C GLY A 123 -17.99 7.73 10.86
N LYS A 124 -19.14 7.23 11.36
CA LYS A 124 -19.60 7.51 12.74
C LYS A 124 -18.64 7.01 13.83
N ASN A 125 -17.80 6.02 13.52
CA ASN A 125 -16.82 5.47 14.45
C ASN A 125 -15.69 6.45 14.78
N LEU A 126 -15.41 7.44 13.93
CA LEU A 126 -14.37 8.45 14.19
C LEU A 126 -14.56 9.19 15.52
N ALA A 127 -15.79 9.34 16.00
CA ALA A 127 -16.08 9.96 17.30
C ALA A 127 -15.55 9.15 18.50
N LYS A 128 -15.22 7.87 18.29
CA LYS A 128 -14.68 6.95 19.29
C LYS A 128 -13.17 6.74 19.15
N GLU A 129 -12.59 7.19 18.04
CA GLU A 129 -11.16 7.07 17.76
C GLU A 129 -10.38 8.20 18.44
N THR A 130 -9.12 7.93 18.78
CA THR A 130 -8.21 8.94 19.31
C THR A 130 -7.14 9.33 18.29
N HIS A 131 -6.70 8.39 17.46
CA HIS A 131 -5.68 8.61 16.42
C HIS A 131 -6.11 7.94 15.12
N VAL A 132 -6.12 8.70 14.02
CA VAL A 132 -6.41 8.16 12.69
C VAL A 132 -5.41 8.68 11.65
N ILE A 133 -5.01 7.82 10.72
CA ILE A 133 -4.29 8.25 9.51
C ILE A 133 -5.12 7.85 8.29
N PHE A 134 -5.41 8.83 7.42
CA PHE A 134 -5.99 8.59 6.11
C PHE A 134 -4.89 8.51 5.06
N VAL A 135 -4.95 7.50 4.19
CA VAL A 135 -4.09 7.36 3.02
C VAL A 135 -4.98 7.30 1.79
N ALA A 136 -5.03 8.36 0.99
CA ALA A 136 -6.04 8.51 -0.05
C ALA A 136 -5.44 8.85 -1.40
N SER A 137 -5.73 8.03 -2.42
CA SER A 137 -5.51 8.44 -3.82
C SER A 137 -6.63 9.36 -4.31
N THR A 138 -6.37 10.16 -5.34
CA THR A 138 -7.39 10.94 -6.06
C THR A 138 -7.61 10.35 -7.45
N ASN A 139 -8.87 10.21 -7.87
CA ASN A 139 -9.25 9.73 -9.20
C ASN A 139 -9.76 10.88 -10.10
N GLY A 140 -9.53 10.75 -11.40
CA GLY A 140 -10.15 11.59 -12.43
C GLY A 140 -9.99 13.09 -12.18
N GLU A 141 -11.12 13.79 -12.10
CA GLU A 141 -11.19 15.25 -11.91
C GLU A 141 -11.31 15.64 -10.42
N GLY A 142 -10.57 14.97 -9.54
CA GLY A 142 -10.55 15.28 -8.11
C GLY A 142 -11.47 14.45 -7.24
N GLU A 143 -12.02 13.36 -7.78
CA GLU A 143 -12.98 12.49 -7.11
C GLU A 143 -12.28 11.51 -6.17
N ALA A 144 -12.98 11.13 -5.09
CA ALA A 144 -12.52 10.05 -4.22
C ALA A 144 -12.55 8.70 -4.96
N PRO A 145 -11.65 7.75 -4.66
CA PRO A 145 -11.71 6.40 -5.17
C PRO A 145 -13.03 5.72 -4.81
N ASP A 146 -13.45 4.73 -5.62
CA ASP A 146 -14.77 4.09 -5.50
C ASP A 146 -15.01 3.54 -4.07
N ASN A 147 -13.97 2.97 -3.47
CA ASN A 147 -14.03 2.41 -2.12
C ASN A 147 -14.21 3.47 -1.01
N ALA A 148 -14.09 4.77 -1.31
CA ALA A 148 -14.12 5.84 -0.33
C ALA A 148 -15.24 6.87 -0.53
N ILE A 149 -16.04 6.76 -1.60
CA ILE A 149 -17.11 7.71 -1.93
C ILE A 149 -18.07 7.91 -0.74
N GLU A 150 -18.60 6.83 -0.16
CA GLU A 150 -19.55 6.92 0.95
C GLU A 150 -18.96 7.62 2.18
N LEU A 151 -17.71 7.32 2.52
CA LEU A 151 -17.03 7.91 3.66
C LEU A 151 -16.73 9.40 3.41
N HIS A 152 -16.28 9.75 2.22
CA HIS A 152 -16.00 11.14 1.80
C HIS A 152 -17.27 12.00 1.88
N GLU A 153 -18.37 11.55 1.26
CA GLU A 153 -19.67 12.24 1.31
C GLU A 153 -20.20 12.37 2.74
N PHE A 154 -20.06 11.31 3.56
CA PHE A 154 -20.50 11.33 4.94
C PHE A 154 -19.79 12.42 5.76
N LEU A 155 -18.46 12.53 5.63
CA LEU A 155 -17.64 13.50 6.35
C LEU A 155 -17.88 14.94 5.89
N GLN A 156 -18.25 15.14 4.62
CA GLN A 156 -18.68 16.44 4.11
C GLN A 156 -20.06 16.86 4.65
N SER A 157 -20.92 15.88 5.00
CA SER A 157 -22.30 16.12 5.38
C SER A 157 -22.47 16.72 6.79
N LYS A 158 -23.63 17.35 7.03
CA LYS A 158 -24.03 17.81 8.38
C LYS A 158 -24.27 16.69 9.40
N LYS A 159 -24.27 15.42 8.97
CA LYS A 159 -24.48 14.24 9.83
C LYS A 159 -23.17 13.76 10.48
N ALA A 160 -22.03 14.26 10.03
CA ALA A 160 -20.74 13.91 10.60
C ALA A 160 -20.64 14.36 12.07
N PRO A 161 -20.09 13.53 12.97
CA PRO A 161 -19.94 13.88 14.37
C PRO A 161 -18.85 14.94 14.56
N LYS A 162 -18.90 15.67 15.68
CA LYS A 162 -17.76 16.49 16.12
C LYS A 162 -16.64 15.57 16.60
N LEU A 163 -15.40 15.92 16.27
CA LEU A 163 -14.20 15.10 16.45
C LEU A 163 -13.19 15.77 17.39
N SER A 164 -13.66 16.41 18.48
CA SER A 164 -12.82 17.23 19.37
C SER A 164 -11.68 16.47 20.08
N ASN A 165 -11.78 15.15 20.16
CA ASN A 165 -10.81 14.28 20.83
C ASN A 165 -9.93 13.50 19.84
N LEU A 166 -10.15 13.69 18.52
CA LEU A 166 -9.44 12.97 17.48
C LEU A 166 -8.19 13.73 17.07
N GLN A 167 -7.06 13.04 17.06
CA GLN A 167 -5.84 13.47 16.39
C GLN A 167 -5.72 12.75 15.06
N TYR A 168 -5.29 13.45 14.00
CA TYR A 168 -5.23 12.85 12.68
C TYR A 168 -3.99 13.23 11.86
N GLY A 169 -3.70 12.41 10.85
CA GLY A 169 -2.74 12.69 9.78
C GLY A 169 -3.30 12.24 8.43
N VAL A 170 -2.82 12.83 7.33
CA VAL A 170 -3.29 12.51 5.98
C VAL A 170 -2.12 12.42 5.00
N ILE A 171 -2.09 11.36 4.21
CA ILE A 171 -1.26 11.22 3.02
C ILE A 171 -2.19 11.21 1.80
N GLY A 172 -2.06 12.22 0.94
CA GLY A 172 -2.69 12.27 -0.38
C GLY A 172 -1.75 11.72 -1.44
N LEU A 173 -2.22 10.79 -2.28
CA LEU A 173 -1.53 10.32 -3.47
C LEU A 173 -2.24 10.89 -4.69
N GLY A 174 -1.51 11.57 -5.55
CA GLY A 174 -2.07 12.19 -6.74
C GLY A 174 -1.04 12.29 -7.86
N ASP A 175 -1.42 13.06 -8.87
CA ASP A 175 -0.58 13.37 -10.01
C ASP A 175 -0.72 14.86 -10.30
N SER A 176 0.39 15.60 -10.22
CA SER A 176 0.41 17.06 -10.39
C SER A 176 0.08 17.52 -11.82
N SER A 177 0.06 16.60 -12.79
CA SER A 177 -0.40 16.88 -14.14
C SER A 177 -1.91 17.08 -14.24
N TYR A 178 -2.66 16.66 -13.22
CA TYR A 178 -4.10 16.89 -13.10
C TYR A 178 -4.39 18.16 -12.29
N GLU A 179 -5.48 18.84 -12.62
CA GLU A 179 -5.90 20.08 -11.97
C GLU A 179 -6.14 19.90 -10.46
N PHE A 180 -6.77 18.79 -10.09
CA PHE A 180 -7.18 18.47 -8.73
C PHE A 180 -6.14 17.57 -8.02
N PHE A 181 -4.87 17.96 -8.09
CA PHE A 181 -3.76 17.25 -7.46
C PHE A 181 -4.03 16.97 -5.97
N CYS A 182 -3.99 15.69 -5.56
CA CYS A 182 -4.24 15.23 -4.17
C CYS A 182 -5.56 15.73 -3.55
N GLN A 183 -6.58 16.04 -4.36
CA GLN A 183 -7.84 16.63 -3.88
C GLN A 183 -8.54 15.78 -2.81
N THR A 184 -8.61 14.46 -2.95
CA THR A 184 -9.24 13.59 -1.94
C THR A 184 -8.52 13.67 -0.59
N GLY A 185 -7.18 13.70 -0.58
CA GLY A 185 -6.41 13.90 0.65
C GLY A 185 -6.63 15.28 1.27
N LYS A 186 -6.67 16.34 0.44
CA LYS A 186 -7.00 17.70 0.85
C LYS A 186 -8.41 17.78 1.46
N ASP A 187 -9.36 17.07 0.88
CA ASP A 187 -10.74 17.02 1.36
C ASP A 187 -10.83 16.36 2.73
N PHE A 188 -10.22 15.18 2.92
CA PHE A 188 -10.21 14.52 4.23
C PHE A 188 -9.59 15.40 5.31
N ASP A 189 -8.44 16.02 5.03
CA ASP A 189 -7.79 16.96 5.96
C ASP A 189 -8.72 18.13 6.31
N ASN A 190 -9.33 18.76 5.30
CA ASN A 190 -10.28 19.86 5.50
C ASN A 190 -11.53 19.44 6.28
N PHE A 191 -12.08 18.24 6.02
CA PHE A 191 -13.27 17.73 6.69
C PHE A 191 -12.96 17.45 8.17
N LEU A 192 -11.86 16.75 8.45
CA LEU A 192 -11.45 16.42 9.82
C LEU A 192 -11.18 17.69 10.65
N ALA A 193 -10.46 18.66 10.09
CA ALA A 193 -10.23 19.96 10.72
C ALA A 193 -11.54 20.70 11.02
N LYS A 194 -12.47 20.77 10.05
CA LYS A 194 -13.79 21.42 10.23
C LYS A 194 -14.64 20.74 11.30
N LEU A 195 -14.50 19.43 11.47
CA LEU A 195 -15.20 18.67 12.52
C LEU A 195 -14.54 18.80 13.90
N GLY A 196 -13.40 19.47 14.00
CA GLY A 196 -12.71 19.79 15.25
C GLY A 196 -11.60 18.82 15.65
N ALA A 197 -11.18 17.93 14.74
CA ALA A 197 -10.01 17.08 14.94
C ALA A 197 -8.72 17.91 14.85
N LYS A 198 -7.66 17.46 15.50
CA LYS A 198 -6.36 18.13 15.52
C LYS A 198 -5.33 17.36 14.70
N SER A 199 -4.70 18.02 13.73
CA SER A 199 -3.59 17.39 13.02
C SER A 199 -2.37 17.24 13.95
N PHE A 200 -1.73 16.06 13.94
CA PHE A 200 -0.46 15.81 14.64
C PHE A 200 0.75 15.86 13.71
N VAL A 201 0.53 15.92 12.40
CA VAL A 201 1.58 16.04 11.38
C VAL A 201 0.97 16.67 10.13
N ASP A 202 1.69 17.61 9.50
CA ASP A 202 1.21 18.28 8.29
C ASP A 202 0.87 17.25 7.19
N ARG A 203 -0.22 17.49 6.47
CA ARG A 203 -0.63 16.64 5.34
C ARG A 203 0.50 16.55 4.31
N LEU A 204 0.75 15.34 3.82
CA LEU A 204 1.62 15.12 2.67
C LEU A 204 0.80 14.99 1.40
N ASP A 205 1.14 15.75 0.36
CA ASP A 205 0.59 15.61 -0.98
C ASP A 205 1.69 15.02 -1.90
N CYS A 206 1.57 13.74 -2.24
CA CYS A 206 2.56 13.02 -3.06
C CYS A 206 2.19 13.00 -4.55
N ASP A 207 3.21 13.12 -5.41
CA ASP A 207 3.10 12.86 -6.85
C ASP A 207 3.35 11.37 -7.17
N VAL A 208 3.49 11.01 -8.45
CA VAL A 208 3.63 9.64 -8.94
C VAL A 208 4.83 8.85 -8.38
N ASP A 209 5.85 9.56 -7.89
CA ASP A 209 7.07 9.10 -7.24
C ASP A 209 7.00 9.27 -5.71
N TYR A 210 5.87 8.88 -5.14
CA TYR A 210 5.52 9.10 -3.74
C TYR A 210 6.39 8.35 -2.72
N GLU A 211 7.09 7.29 -3.10
CA GLU A 211 7.57 6.27 -2.18
C GLU A 211 8.54 6.79 -1.10
N GLU A 212 9.51 7.62 -1.48
CA GLU A 212 10.49 8.21 -0.55
C GLU A 212 9.80 9.19 0.40
N SER A 213 9.08 10.18 -0.15
CA SER A 213 8.36 11.19 0.65
C SER A 213 7.34 10.57 1.62
N ALA A 214 6.63 9.53 1.17
CA ALA A 214 5.69 8.79 2.00
C ALA A 214 6.43 8.07 3.14
N THR A 215 7.59 7.47 2.87
CA THR A 215 8.38 6.74 3.88
C THR A 215 8.89 7.67 4.97
N GLU A 216 9.45 8.83 4.60
CA GLU A 216 9.89 9.84 5.56
C GLU A 216 8.73 10.36 6.42
N TRP A 217 7.58 10.61 5.79
CA TRP A 217 6.40 11.08 6.49
C TRP A 217 5.82 10.04 7.44
N ARG A 218 5.74 8.77 7.02
CA ARG A 218 5.25 7.67 7.89
C ARG A 218 6.12 7.55 9.14
N ALA A 219 7.44 7.59 8.98
CA ALA A 219 8.37 7.55 10.12
C ALA A 219 8.11 8.70 11.12
N LYS A 220 7.98 9.93 10.62
CA LYS A 220 7.65 11.11 11.44
C LYS A 220 6.28 11.00 12.11
N ALA A 221 5.27 10.53 11.38
CA ALA A 221 3.91 10.36 11.89
C ALA A 221 3.87 9.33 13.03
N LEU A 222 4.54 8.19 12.87
CA LEU A 222 4.59 7.13 13.87
C LEU A 222 5.35 7.55 15.14
N GLU A 223 6.37 8.40 15.01
CA GLU A 223 7.05 9.00 16.17
C GLU A 223 6.08 9.85 17.02
N GLN A 224 5.31 10.74 16.38
CA GLN A 224 4.30 11.57 17.03
C GLN A 224 3.17 10.74 17.67
N VAL A 225 2.69 9.70 16.97
CA VAL A 225 1.67 8.79 17.48
C VAL A 225 2.19 8.02 18.69
N LYS A 226 3.44 7.56 18.67
CA LYS A 226 4.06 6.86 19.80
C LYS A 226 4.15 7.75 21.04
N GLU A 227 4.58 9.00 20.87
CA GLU A 227 4.68 9.96 21.97
C GLU A 227 3.30 10.24 22.59
N THR A 228 2.31 10.57 21.76
CA THR A 228 0.96 10.92 22.21
C THR A 228 0.24 9.74 22.85
N LEU A 229 0.35 8.53 22.31
CA LEU A 229 -0.26 7.34 22.90
C LEU A 229 0.44 6.88 24.19
N SER A 230 1.73 7.15 24.38
CA SER A 230 2.46 6.77 25.61
C SER A 230 2.06 7.59 26.84
N THR A 231 1.29 8.68 26.68
CA THR A 231 0.90 9.60 27.76
C THR A 231 -0.50 9.38 28.35
N GLY A 232 -1.29 8.45 27.81
CA GLY A 232 -2.66 8.17 28.28
C GLY A 232 -2.72 7.22 29.49
N LYS A 233 -3.63 7.50 30.44
CA LYS A 233 -3.96 6.63 31.56
C LYS A 233 -4.79 5.42 31.10
N GLU A 234 -4.51 4.29 31.74
CA GLU A 234 -4.95 2.92 31.49
C GLU A 234 -6.44 2.72 31.20
N ALA A 235 -6.73 1.89 30.19
CA ALA A 235 -7.94 1.08 30.10
C ALA A 235 -7.59 -0.24 29.41
N ASP A 236 -7.91 -1.36 30.06
CA ASP A 236 -7.69 -2.72 29.54
C ASP A 236 -8.65 -3.03 28.40
N VAL A 237 -8.09 -3.41 27.24
CA VAL A 237 -8.81 -4.15 26.20
C VAL A 237 -7.99 -5.38 25.81
N VAL A 238 -8.59 -6.55 26.05
CA VAL A 238 -8.06 -7.86 25.68
C VAL A 238 -8.22 -8.02 24.16
N GLN A 239 -7.10 -8.00 23.41
CA GLN A 239 -7.09 -8.40 22.00
C GLN A 239 -6.99 -9.92 21.89
N LEU A 240 -7.93 -10.52 21.15
CA LEU A 240 -7.89 -11.90 20.68
C LEU A 240 -6.86 -12.01 19.54
N PRO A 241 -6.03 -13.07 19.48
CA PRO A 241 -5.24 -13.35 18.29
C PRO A 241 -6.18 -13.84 17.20
N VAL A 242 -6.57 -12.96 16.28
CA VAL A 242 -7.07 -13.37 14.97
C VAL A 242 -5.86 -13.87 14.21
N GLY A 243 -5.80 -15.16 13.94
CA GLY A 243 -4.82 -15.73 13.03
C GLY A 243 -4.95 -15.02 11.69
N GLN A 244 -3.92 -14.24 11.34
CA GLN A 244 -3.78 -13.75 9.98
C GLN A 244 -3.59 -14.97 9.09
N VAL A 245 -4.62 -15.32 8.34
CA VAL A 245 -4.41 -15.97 7.06
C VAL A 245 -3.70 -14.91 6.23
N ALA A 246 -2.39 -15.06 6.02
CA ALA A 246 -1.69 -14.22 5.06
C ALA A 246 -2.38 -14.47 3.71
N ALA A 247 -3.17 -13.50 3.25
CA ALA A 247 -3.51 -13.42 1.85
C ALA A 247 -2.17 -13.37 1.10
N GLY A 248 -2.00 -14.23 0.09
CA GLY A 248 -0.75 -14.31 -0.67
C GLY A 248 -0.43 -12.94 -1.26
N HIS A 249 0.43 -12.18 -0.59
CA HIS A 249 1.00 -10.98 -1.17
C HIS A 249 2.00 -11.45 -2.22
N SER A 250 1.82 -11.01 -3.46
CA SER A 250 2.87 -11.10 -4.46
C SER A 250 4.12 -10.41 -3.90
N GLN A 251 5.25 -11.12 -3.89
CA GLN A 251 6.55 -10.54 -3.54
C GLN A 251 7.00 -9.45 -4.53
N TYR A 252 6.31 -9.35 -5.67
CA TYR A 252 6.58 -8.37 -6.71
C TYR A 252 5.72 -7.13 -6.52
N THR A 253 6.37 -5.98 -6.68
CA THR A 253 5.78 -4.65 -6.50
C THR A 253 6.16 -3.76 -7.68
N LYS A 254 5.67 -2.51 -7.70
CA LYS A 254 6.10 -1.50 -8.68
C LYS A 254 7.63 -1.37 -8.74
N GLN A 255 8.32 -1.44 -7.60
CA GLN A 255 9.78 -1.28 -7.47
C GLN A 255 10.55 -2.58 -7.69
N ASN A 256 9.91 -3.72 -7.49
CA ASN A 256 10.49 -5.04 -7.71
C ASN A 256 9.60 -5.83 -8.68
N PRO A 257 9.57 -5.48 -9.98
CA PRO A 257 8.69 -6.12 -10.94
C PRO A 257 9.18 -7.54 -11.27
N TYR A 258 8.24 -8.42 -11.60
CA TYR A 258 8.56 -9.72 -12.17
C TYR A 258 8.86 -9.59 -13.66
N THR A 259 9.98 -10.17 -14.12
CA THR A 259 10.26 -10.30 -15.54
C THR A 259 9.54 -11.54 -16.06
N ALA A 260 8.46 -11.31 -16.81
CA ALA A 260 7.60 -12.34 -17.34
C ALA A 260 7.84 -12.58 -18.84
N THR A 261 7.52 -13.78 -19.33
CA THR A 261 7.60 -14.10 -20.75
C THR A 261 6.30 -13.74 -21.46
N LEU A 262 6.39 -13.07 -22.61
CA LEU A 262 5.24 -12.84 -23.49
C LEU A 262 4.96 -14.12 -24.30
N LEU A 263 3.85 -14.80 -24.00
CA LEU A 263 3.44 -16.03 -24.69
C LEU A 263 2.77 -15.72 -26.02
N THR A 264 1.76 -14.84 -25.99
CA THR A 264 0.92 -14.53 -27.14
C THR A 264 0.80 -13.02 -27.34
N SER A 265 0.88 -12.58 -28.61
CA SER A 265 0.51 -11.22 -29.02
C SER A 265 -0.30 -11.28 -30.32
N GLN A 266 -1.62 -11.36 -30.18
CA GLN A 266 -2.53 -11.58 -31.31
C GLN A 266 -3.39 -10.34 -31.56
N LYS A 267 -3.37 -9.82 -32.80
CA LYS A 267 -4.33 -8.78 -33.23
C LYS A 267 -5.76 -9.35 -33.21
N ILE A 268 -6.66 -8.70 -32.48
CA ILE A 268 -8.08 -9.08 -32.37
C ILE A 268 -9.01 -8.21 -33.20
N THR A 269 -8.49 -7.17 -33.84
CA THR A 269 -9.23 -6.36 -34.81
C THR A 269 -9.13 -6.93 -36.22
N GLY A 270 -10.14 -6.62 -37.05
CA GLY A 270 -10.14 -7.00 -38.46
C GLY A 270 -8.91 -6.51 -39.21
N ARG A 271 -8.56 -7.20 -40.31
CA ARG A 271 -7.36 -6.92 -41.12
C ARG A 271 -7.24 -5.45 -41.51
N ASP A 272 -8.35 -4.87 -41.97
CA ASP A 272 -8.42 -3.49 -42.47
C ASP A 272 -8.81 -2.46 -41.39
N SER A 273 -8.85 -2.86 -40.12
CA SER A 273 -9.06 -1.94 -39.01
C SER A 273 -7.86 -1.00 -38.88
N GLY A 274 -8.13 0.31 -38.86
CA GLY A 274 -7.13 1.34 -38.52
C GLY A 274 -6.70 1.31 -37.05
N LYS A 275 -7.37 0.53 -36.19
CA LYS A 275 -6.96 0.27 -34.80
C LYS A 275 -6.20 -1.06 -34.71
N ASP A 276 -5.07 -1.07 -34.02
CA ASP A 276 -4.36 -2.28 -33.59
C ASP A 276 -4.70 -2.55 -32.12
N VAL A 277 -5.59 -3.51 -31.87
CA VAL A 277 -5.91 -3.99 -30.52
C VAL A 277 -5.43 -5.43 -30.45
N ARG A 278 -4.72 -5.77 -29.37
CA ARG A 278 -4.07 -7.07 -29.22
C ARG A 278 -4.53 -7.80 -27.96
N HIS A 279 -4.74 -9.09 -28.10
CA HIS A 279 -4.78 -10.06 -27.02
C HIS A 279 -3.34 -10.42 -26.65
N ILE A 280 -3.02 -10.28 -25.36
CA ILE A 280 -1.68 -10.47 -24.82
C ILE A 280 -1.77 -11.53 -23.72
N GLU A 281 -0.96 -12.58 -23.84
CA GLU A 281 -0.82 -13.61 -22.79
C GLU A 281 0.60 -13.53 -22.23
N ILE A 282 0.69 -13.48 -20.90
CA ILE A 282 1.94 -13.35 -20.18
C ILE A 282 2.06 -14.55 -19.25
N ASP A 283 3.22 -15.20 -19.33
CA ASP A 283 3.57 -16.34 -18.50
C ASP A 283 3.88 -15.89 -17.08
N LEU A 284 3.17 -16.47 -16.10
CA LEU A 284 3.39 -16.23 -14.67
C LEU A 284 3.90 -17.50 -13.97
N ASP A 285 4.23 -18.57 -14.70
CA ASP A 285 4.68 -19.82 -14.10
C ASP A 285 5.88 -19.60 -13.18
N GLU A 286 5.87 -20.31 -12.06
CA GLU A 286 6.88 -20.26 -11.00
C GLU A 286 7.05 -18.90 -10.29
N SER A 287 6.34 -17.84 -10.71
CA SER A 287 6.42 -16.53 -10.07
C SER A 287 5.79 -16.49 -8.68
N GLY A 288 4.77 -17.32 -8.45
CA GLY A 288 3.92 -17.24 -7.25
C GLY A 288 2.99 -16.01 -7.24
N ILE A 289 2.86 -15.29 -8.35
CA ILE A 289 1.90 -14.19 -8.50
C ILE A 289 0.48 -14.77 -8.52
N THR A 290 -0.38 -14.21 -7.69
CA THR A 290 -1.81 -14.51 -7.66
C THR A 290 -2.61 -13.26 -8.00
N TYR A 291 -3.65 -13.39 -8.81
CA TYR A 291 -4.58 -12.30 -9.14
C TYR A 291 -6.03 -12.79 -9.21
N GLN A 292 -6.98 -11.87 -9.07
CA GLN A 292 -8.41 -12.11 -9.21
C GLN A 292 -8.98 -11.32 -10.40
N PRO A 293 -10.09 -11.79 -11.01
CA PRO A 293 -10.81 -11.00 -12.01
C PRO A 293 -11.18 -9.62 -11.47
N GLY A 294 -10.79 -8.58 -12.21
CA GLY A 294 -10.94 -7.18 -11.80
C GLY A 294 -9.63 -6.52 -11.35
N ASP A 295 -8.59 -7.30 -11.05
CA ASP A 295 -7.25 -6.76 -10.78
C ASP A 295 -6.63 -6.10 -12.02
N ALA A 296 -5.63 -5.24 -11.77
CA ALA A 296 -4.87 -4.55 -12.81
C ALA A 296 -3.43 -5.07 -12.89
N LEU A 297 -2.94 -5.26 -14.11
CA LEU A 297 -1.55 -5.56 -14.42
C LEU A 297 -0.79 -4.28 -14.72
N GLY A 298 0.31 -4.04 -13.99
CA GLY A 298 1.28 -2.99 -14.30
C GLY A 298 2.39 -3.48 -15.21
N VAL A 299 2.56 -2.83 -16.37
CA VAL A 299 3.61 -3.16 -17.34
C VAL A 299 4.62 -2.00 -17.41
N TRP A 300 5.86 -2.30 -17.02
CA TRP A 300 7.01 -1.42 -17.26
C TRP A 300 7.41 -1.49 -18.74
N TYR A 301 7.81 -0.34 -19.29
CA TYR A 301 8.15 -0.21 -20.69
C TYR A 301 9.35 0.72 -20.85
N GLU A 302 9.98 0.68 -22.01
CA GLU A 302 11.04 1.60 -22.40
C GLU A 302 10.53 2.58 -23.46
N ASN A 303 10.94 3.84 -23.35
CA ASN A 303 10.65 4.82 -24.38
C ASN A 303 11.49 4.56 -25.64
N SER A 304 11.04 5.07 -26.79
CA SER A 304 11.82 5.05 -28.02
C SER A 304 13.12 5.83 -27.86
N SER A 305 14.25 5.18 -28.20
CA SER A 305 15.56 5.83 -28.23
C SER A 305 15.60 6.98 -29.24
N GLU A 306 14.89 6.86 -30.36
CA GLU A 306 14.77 7.93 -31.36
C GLU A 306 14.09 9.17 -30.78
N LEU A 307 13.03 8.99 -29.97
CA LEU A 307 12.37 10.09 -29.29
C LEU A 307 13.27 10.73 -28.23
N ALA A 308 13.98 9.92 -27.44
CA ALA A 308 14.96 10.43 -26.47
C ALA A 308 16.04 11.29 -27.16
N ASN A 309 16.58 10.82 -28.28
CA ASN A 309 17.55 11.57 -29.09
C ASN A 309 16.96 12.87 -29.65
N GLN A 310 15.71 12.86 -30.11
CA GLN A 310 15.04 14.08 -30.56
C GLN A 310 14.94 15.10 -29.43
N ILE A 311 14.53 14.69 -28.23
CA ILE A 311 14.43 15.57 -27.05
C ILE A 311 15.79 16.16 -26.70
N LEU A 312 16.83 15.33 -26.58
CA LEU A 312 18.19 15.78 -26.29
C LEU A 312 18.67 16.82 -27.31
N SER A 313 18.39 16.61 -28.60
CA SER A 313 18.75 17.55 -29.65
C SER A 313 18.04 18.91 -29.52
N LYS A 314 16.81 18.95 -29.00
CA LYS A 314 16.06 20.22 -28.77
C LYS A 314 16.71 21.06 -27.70
N VAL A 315 17.30 20.41 -26.69
CA VAL A 315 17.89 21.09 -25.53
C VAL A 315 19.42 21.15 -25.56
N GLY A 316 20.02 20.78 -26.69
CA GLY A 316 21.47 20.91 -26.92
C GLY A 316 22.33 19.89 -26.18
N LEU A 317 21.77 18.75 -25.77
CA LEU A 317 22.48 17.67 -25.10
C LEU A 317 22.92 16.58 -26.08
N SER A 318 24.03 15.93 -25.79
CA SER A 318 24.63 14.87 -26.61
C SER A 318 24.14 13.47 -26.26
N GLY A 319 23.61 13.28 -25.04
CA GLY A 319 23.09 12.01 -24.54
C GLY A 319 24.06 11.24 -23.65
N ILE A 320 25.36 11.58 -23.69
CA ILE A 320 26.42 10.92 -22.88
C ILE A 320 26.64 11.58 -21.53
N GLU A 321 26.02 12.73 -21.27
CA GLU A 321 26.10 13.43 -20.00
C GLU A 321 25.60 12.50 -18.87
N SER A 322 26.31 12.50 -17.75
CA SER A 322 26.00 11.66 -16.59
C SER A 322 25.01 12.37 -15.67
N VAL A 323 24.00 11.62 -15.21
CA VAL A 323 22.98 12.06 -14.25
C VAL A 323 22.84 11.01 -13.16
N ASP A 324 22.57 11.46 -11.93
CA ASP A 324 22.21 10.58 -10.82
C ASP A 324 20.68 10.48 -10.75
N VAL A 325 20.17 9.26 -10.81
CA VAL A 325 18.74 8.96 -10.71
C VAL A 325 18.58 7.91 -9.62
N ASP A 326 18.11 8.34 -8.44
CA ASP A 326 17.89 7.49 -7.27
C ASP A 326 19.15 6.73 -6.81
N GLY A 327 20.32 7.40 -6.88
CA GLY A 327 21.63 6.82 -6.55
C GLY A 327 22.25 5.95 -7.64
N GLU A 328 21.59 5.83 -8.80
CA GLU A 328 22.12 5.17 -9.98
C GLU A 328 22.71 6.22 -10.94
N ASN A 329 23.99 6.08 -11.30
CA ASN A 329 24.63 6.96 -12.26
C ASN A 329 24.42 6.44 -13.70
N LEU A 330 23.64 7.18 -14.48
CA LEU A 330 23.25 6.82 -15.84
C LEU A 330 23.64 7.91 -16.84
N SER A 331 23.71 7.53 -18.13
CA SER A 331 23.68 8.53 -19.19
C SER A 331 22.30 9.18 -19.26
N VAL A 332 22.22 10.48 -19.59
CA VAL A 332 20.94 11.18 -19.72
C VAL A 332 20.06 10.50 -20.78
N HIS A 333 20.64 9.96 -21.86
CA HIS A 333 19.89 9.18 -22.84
C HIS A 333 19.24 7.93 -22.20
N SER A 334 20.01 7.12 -21.47
CA SER A 334 19.48 5.93 -20.78
C SER A 334 18.40 6.30 -19.78
N ALA A 335 18.59 7.39 -19.03
CA ALA A 335 17.59 7.88 -18.08
C ALA A 335 16.28 8.27 -18.77
N LEU A 336 16.32 8.97 -19.91
CA LEU A 336 15.13 9.29 -20.70
C LEU A 336 14.43 8.03 -21.24
N VAL A 337 15.19 6.99 -21.58
CA VAL A 337 14.62 5.74 -22.10
C VAL A 337 13.88 4.95 -21.02
N SER A 338 14.44 4.84 -19.81
CA SER A 338 13.93 3.87 -18.81
C SER A 338 13.39 4.48 -17.51
N LYS A 339 13.67 5.76 -17.20
CA LYS A 339 13.37 6.35 -15.89
C LYS A 339 12.40 7.53 -15.92
N PHE A 340 12.22 8.18 -17.06
CA PHE A 340 11.39 9.39 -17.16
C PHE A 340 10.29 9.29 -18.23
N GLU A 341 9.15 9.92 -17.97
CA GLU A 341 8.08 10.11 -18.96
C GLU A 341 8.49 11.20 -19.95
N ILE A 342 8.60 10.85 -21.23
CA ILE A 342 9.11 11.75 -22.27
C ILE A 342 8.11 12.03 -23.40
N THR A 343 6.88 11.52 -23.29
CA THR A 343 5.84 11.69 -24.31
C THR A 343 4.88 12.82 -23.93
N THR A 344 4.06 12.61 -22.91
CA THR A 344 2.95 13.50 -22.56
C THR A 344 3.42 14.74 -21.80
N SER A 345 3.04 15.93 -22.29
CA SER A 345 3.27 17.19 -21.59
C SER A 345 2.33 17.37 -20.40
N ASN A 346 2.66 18.30 -19.51
CA ASN A 346 1.79 18.70 -18.40
C ASN A 346 1.97 20.19 -18.08
N PRO A 347 1.02 20.82 -17.37
CA PRO A 347 1.08 22.25 -17.05
C PRO A 347 2.36 22.67 -16.31
N GLN A 348 2.87 21.82 -15.40
CA GLN A 348 4.06 22.12 -14.61
C GLN A 348 5.32 22.15 -15.48
N LEU A 349 5.49 21.18 -16.37
CA LEU A 349 6.59 21.14 -17.34
C LEU A 349 6.58 22.37 -18.24
N VAL A 350 5.42 22.74 -18.79
CA VAL A 350 5.29 23.94 -19.63
C VAL A 350 5.64 25.20 -18.85
N THR A 351 5.23 25.28 -17.58
CA THR A 351 5.53 26.41 -16.70
C THR A 351 7.03 26.53 -16.44
N GLN A 352 7.67 25.46 -15.98
CA GLN A 352 9.10 25.45 -15.69
C GLN A 352 9.93 25.69 -16.95
N PHE A 353 9.55 25.10 -18.09
CA PHE A 353 10.25 25.37 -19.35
C PHE A 353 10.02 26.79 -19.85
N ALA A 354 8.87 27.41 -19.61
CA ALA A 354 8.63 28.82 -19.95
C ALA A 354 9.62 29.74 -19.22
N GLU A 355 9.88 29.46 -17.94
CA GLU A 355 10.85 30.17 -17.11
C GLU A 355 12.29 29.97 -17.62
N LEU A 356 12.71 28.71 -17.81
CA LEU A 356 14.06 28.38 -18.30
C LEU A 356 14.33 28.91 -19.72
N SER A 357 13.35 28.77 -20.60
CA SER A 357 13.48 29.20 -21.99
C SER A 357 13.33 30.71 -22.16
N GLY A 358 12.63 31.40 -21.26
CA GLY A 358 12.21 32.79 -21.45
C GLY A 358 11.32 32.97 -22.68
N SER A 359 10.51 31.97 -23.04
CA SER A 359 9.60 32.07 -24.17
C SER A 359 8.44 33.00 -23.85
N LYS A 360 8.31 34.10 -24.60
CA LYS A 360 7.18 35.03 -24.43
C LYS A 360 5.83 34.37 -24.68
N LYS A 361 5.78 33.39 -25.59
CA LYS A 361 4.55 32.67 -25.92
C LYS A 361 4.14 31.76 -24.76
N LEU A 362 5.07 30.95 -24.25
CA LEU A 362 4.79 30.06 -23.13
C LEU A 362 4.53 30.84 -21.84
N ILE A 363 5.30 31.90 -21.55
CA ILE A 363 5.07 32.76 -20.38
C ILE A 363 3.65 33.33 -20.39
N LYS A 364 3.18 33.86 -21.54
CA LYS A 364 1.80 34.33 -21.67
C LYS A 364 0.77 33.20 -21.56
N MET A 365 1.13 31.99 -21.96
CA MET A 365 0.25 30.82 -21.87
C MET A 365 0.03 30.39 -20.42
N VAL A 366 1.07 30.47 -19.60
CA VAL A 366 1.06 30.10 -18.18
C VAL A 366 0.14 31.03 -17.35
N GLU A 367 -0.09 32.27 -17.80
CA GLU A 367 -0.99 33.21 -17.14
C GLU A 367 -2.47 32.76 -17.16
N ASP A 368 -2.85 31.90 -18.10
CA ASP A 368 -4.22 31.42 -18.31
C ASP A 368 -4.28 29.90 -18.10
N LYS A 369 -4.82 29.48 -16.95
CA LYS A 369 -4.85 28.08 -16.53
C LYS A 369 -5.58 27.18 -17.52
N ASP A 370 -6.69 27.64 -18.09
CA ASP A 370 -7.50 26.84 -19.02
C ASP A 370 -6.74 26.61 -20.32
N LYS A 371 -6.11 27.66 -20.85
CA LYS A 371 -5.27 27.55 -22.06
C LYS A 371 -4.02 26.71 -21.83
N LEU A 372 -3.40 26.84 -20.66
CA LEU A 372 -2.24 26.02 -20.30
C LEU A 372 -2.62 24.54 -20.29
N ARG A 373 -3.76 24.19 -19.66
CA ARG A 373 -4.29 22.82 -19.63
C ARG A 373 -4.58 22.29 -21.03
N GLU A 374 -5.28 23.08 -21.86
CA GLU A 374 -5.59 22.70 -23.24
C GLU A 374 -4.30 22.50 -24.06
N TYR A 375 -3.32 23.39 -23.92
CA TYR A 375 -2.06 23.28 -24.62
C TYR A 375 -1.27 22.05 -24.18
N SER A 376 -1.11 21.83 -22.87
CA SER A 376 -0.41 20.67 -22.32
C SER A 376 -1.07 19.34 -22.70
N GLY A 377 -2.41 19.28 -22.73
CA GLY A 377 -3.14 18.07 -23.14
C GLY A 377 -3.02 17.75 -24.64
N ASN A 378 -2.71 18.74 -25.47
CA ASN A 378 -2.61 18.60 -26.92
C ASN A 378 -1.17 18.62 -27.46
N THR A 379 -0.15 18.65 -26.60
CA THR A 379 1.26 18.70 -27.01
C THR A 379 2.08 17.64 -26.32
N GLN A 380 3.12 17.17 -27.01
CA GLN A 380 4.13 16.31 -26.40
C GLN A 380 5.26 17.15 -25.82
N ILE A 381 6.04 16.54 -24.93
CA ILE A 381 7.22 17.19 -24.32
C ILE A 381 8.16 17.72 -25.40
N VAL A 382 8.41 16.93 -26.44
CA VAL A 382 9.25 17.34 -27.57
C VAL A 382 8.71 18.58 -28.30
N ASP A 383 7.38 18.77 -28.37
CA ASP A 383 6.76 19.94 -29.00
C ASP A 383 6.92 21.18 -28.14
N VAL A 384 6.79 21.05 -26.82
CA VAL A 384 7.01 22.14 -25.87
C VAL A 384 8.46 22.60 -25.92
N LEU A 385 9.41 21.66 -25.88
CA LEU A 385 10.85 21.94 -25.98
C LEU A 385 11.23 22.52 -27.35
N ALA A 386 10.46 22.22 -28.40
CA ALA A 386 10.67 22.79 -29.73
C ALA A 386 10.15 24.22 -29.88
N GLU A 387 9.35 24.74 -28.93
CA GLU A 387 8.76 26.08 -29.02
C GLU A 387 9.85 27.16 -29.06
N LYS A 388 10.89 27.00 -28.25
CA LYS A 388 12.06 27.89 -28.22
C LYS A 388 13.33 27.08 -28.00
N ARG A 389 14.30 27.27 -28.90
CA ARG A 389 15.62 26.64 -28.75
C ARG A 389 16.31 27.18 -27.50
N THR A 390 16.54 26.29 -26.54
CA THR A 390 17.13 26.59 -25.25
C THR A 390 18.10 25.48 -24.89
N ASN A 391 19.35 25.83 -24.56
CA ASN A 391 20.30 24.84 -24.06
C ASN A 391 20.04 24.61 -22.57
N LEU A 392 19.82 23.36 -22.19
CA LEU A 392 19.67 22.95 -20.79
C LEU A 392 20.85 22.07 -20.39
N SER A 393 21.20 22.09 -19.11
CA SER A 393 22.00 21.02 -18.51
C SER A 393 21.18 19.73 -18.39
N ALA A 394 21.85 18.59 -18.25
CA ALA A 394 21.18 17.30 -18.09
C ALA A 394 20.30 17.27 -16.82
N ASN A 395 20.75 17.91 -15.73
CA ASN A 395 19.99 18.01 -14.49
C ASN A 395 18.75 18.92 -14.62
N GLU A 396 18.85 20.02 -15.36
CA GLU A 396 17.69 20.85 -15.68
C GLU A 396 16.67 20.08 -16.51
N LEU A 397 17.11 19.30 -17.51
CA LEU A 397 16.20 18.49 -18.33
C LEU A 397 15.47 17.46 -17.47
N ILE A 398 16.18 16.63 -16.69
CA ILE A 398 15.51 15.59 -15.88
C ILE A 398 14.61 16.20 -14.80
N GLY A 399 14.95 17.38 -14.27
CA GLY A 399 14.14 18.08 -13.28
C GLY A 399 12.81 18.61 -13.83
N LEU A 400 12.68 18.77 -15.16
CA LEU A 400 11.42 19.08 -15.82
C LEU A 400 10.50 17.86 -15.98
N LEU A 401 11.08 16.66 -15.98
CA LEU A 401 10.41 15.42 -16.35
C LEU A 401 9.91 14.68 -15.12
N ARG A 402 8.75 14.04 -15.27
CA ARG A 402 8.22 13.15 -14.23
C ARG A 402 8.84 11.77 -14.37
N LYS A 403 8.91 11.04 -13.25
CA LYS A 403 9.31 9.63 -13.25
C LYS A 403 8.38 8.80 -14.13
N LEU A 404 8.97 7.81 -14.78
CA LEU A 404 8.24 6.83 -15.56
C LEU A 404 7.33 6.00 -14.64
N THR A 405 6.09 5.79 -15.05
CA THR A 405 5.14 4.92 -14.35
C THR A 405 4.73 3.75 -15.23
N PRO A 406 4.50 2.56 -14.64
CA PRO A 406 4.02 1.42 -15.40
C PRO A 406 2.63 1.72 -15.95
N ARG A 407 2.32 1.17 -17.12
CA ARG A 407 0.98 1.26 -17.69
C ARG A 407 0.10 0.19 -17.06
N LEU A 408 -1.05 0.60 -16.56
CA LEU A 408 -2.02 -0.30 -15.95
C LEU A 408 -3.01 -0.80 -17.01
N TYR A 409 -3.22 -2.11 -17.03
CA TYR A 409 -4.18 -2.79 -17.88
C TYR A 409 -5.13 -3.61 -17.00
N SER A 410 -6.43 -3.52 -17.24
CA SER A 410 -7.39 -4.45 -16.62
C SER A 410 -7.11 -5.86 -17.11
N ILE A 411 -6.93 -6.80 -16.17
CA ILE A 411 -6.65 -8.19 -16.52
C ILE A 411 -7.92 -8.80 -17.14
N ALA A 412 -7.76 -9.41 -18.32
CA ALA A 412 -8.86 -9.95 -19.12
C ALA A 412 -8.99 -11.49 -19.00
N SER A 413 -8.42 -12.07 -17.94
CA SER A 413 -8.40 -13.51 -17.66
C SER A 413 -8.83 -13.80 -16.22
N SER A 414 -9.12 -15.07 -15.94
CA SER A 414 -9.37 -15.58 -14.58
C SER A 414 -8.34 -16.66 -14.28
N GLN A 415 -7.52 -16.47 -13.25
CA GLN A 415 -6.49 -17.47 -12.89
C GLN A 415 -7.08 -18.82 -12.51
N ALA A 416 -8.34 -18.86 -12.04
CA ALA A 416 -9.04 -20.10 -11.73
C ALA A 416 -9.40 -20.94 -12.98
N GLU A 417 -9.37 -20.32 -14.17
CA GLU A 417 -9.75 -20.95 -15.45
C GLU A 417 -8.52 -21.23 -16.34
N VAL A 418 -7.32 -20.94 -15.85
CA VAL A 418 -6.05 -21.18 -16.54
C VAL A 418 -5.43 -22.43 -15.89
N ASP A 419 -5.83 -23.62 -16.37
CA ASP A 419 -5.20 -24.96 -16.17
C ASP A 419 -6.19 -26.14 -16.43
N GLU A 420 -7.17 -26.00 -17.33
CA GLU A 420 -7.91 -27.15 -17.92
C GLU A 420 -7.29 -27.66 -19.23
#